data_AF-D3B460-F1
#
_entry.id   AF-D3B460-F1
#
_cell.length_a   1.000
_cell.length_b   1.000
_cell.length_c   1.000
_cell.angle_alpha   90.00
_cell.angle_beta   90.00
_cell.angle_gamma   90.00
#
_symmetry.space_group_name_H-M   'P 1'
#
loop_
_entity.id
_entity.type
_entity.pdbx_description
1 polymer ?
#
loop_
_entity_poly.entity_id
_entity_poly.type
_entity_poly.pdbx_seq_one_letter_code
_entity_poly.pdbx_strand_id
1 'polypeptide(L)'
;MSGCSYHNRILELICFDCNMFMCSECPPQHKGHSFANIDNIKSNNNNKSIPSYLDLQSTIKSTFDSLESSVKEYEQLQQTEDEISNRFRELHEFLVVEERRLKKSIINNKELAEQQIEYKTNVMKSLSSINHHLANIETFWISRLGRPNIAITDHNLVYHQPNDDEGYIYSIQKKYIYSIEDNKCEPIFHNDKSERAHNQSMLCVDILFQR
;
A
#
# COMPACT_ATOMS: atom_id res chain seq x y z
N MET A 1 34.93 65.67 27.47
CA MET A 1 35.09 64.20 27.41
C MET A 1 33.70 63.60 27.52
N SER A 2 33.27 62.83 26.51
CA SER A 2 31.99 62.13 26.54
C SER A 2 32.00 61.08 27.65
N GLY A 3 31.11 61.23 28.62
CA GLY A 3 30.94 60.28 29.72
C GLY A 3 29.96 59.17 29.34
N CYS A 4 30.07 58.03 30.02
CA CYS A 4 29.09 56.96 29.98
C CYS A 4 27.76 57.45 30.52
N SER A 5 26.71 57.32 29.72
CA SER A 5 25.36 57.76 30.05
C SER A 5 24.77 57.13 31.32
N TYR A 6 25.30 55.98 31.74
CA TYR A 6 24.77 55.21 32.87
C TYR A 6 25.62 55.32 34.15
N HIS A 7 26.91 55.59 34.00
CA HIS A 7 27.86 55.51 35.13
C HIS A 7 28.63 56.81 35.35
N ASN A 8 28.46 57.83 34.49
CA ASN A 8 29.16 59.10 34.53
C ASN A 8 30.70 58.96 34.62
N ARG A 9 31.23 57.94 33.93
CA ARG A 9 32.68 57.65 33.84
C ARG A 9 33.16 57.83 32.41
N ILE A 10 34.46 58.02 32.23
CA ILE A 10 35.06 58.10 30.90
C ILE A 10 34.89 56.79 30.13
N LEU A 11 34.71 56.91 28.81
CA LEU A 11 34.58 55.78 27.89
C LEU A 11 35.98 55.31 27.51
N GLU A 12 36.34 54.09 27.91
CA GLU A 12 37.69 53.52 27.76
C GLU A 12 37.67 52.18 27.01
N LEU A 13 36.50 51.57 26.83
CA LEU A 13 36.32 50.26 26.22
C LEU A 13 35.44 50.37 24.97
N ILE A 14 35.62 49.46 24.01
CA ILE A 14 34.69 49.22 22.89
C ILE A 14 34.19 47.77 22.97
N CYS A 15 32.87 47.57 22.88
CA CYS A 15 32.28 46.25 22.69
C CYS A 15 32.11 45.97 21.20
N PHE A 16 32.67 44.85 20.72
CA PHE A 16 32.60 44.49 19.31
C PHE A 16 31.22 43.98 18.90
N ASP A 17 30.56 43.23 19.78
CA ASP A 17 29.24 42.65 19.49
C ASP A 17 28.13 43.71 19.49
N CYS A 18 28.24 44.73 20.33
CA CYS A 18 27.27 45.84 20.40
C CYS A 18 27.67 47.05 19.57
N ASN A 19 28.89 47.06 19.01
CA ASN A 19 29.49 48.19 18.28
C ASN A 19 29.35 49.54 19.02
N MET A 20 29.67 49.56 20.32
CA MET A 20 29.48 50.74 21.16
C MET A 20 30.60 50.97 22.17
N PHE A 21 30.80 52.24 22.55
CA PHE A 21 31.78 52.64 23.57
C PHE A 21 31.22 52.47 24.98
N MET A 22 32.07 52.03 25.90
CA MET A 22 31.72 51.66 27.26
C MET A 22 32.74 52.19 28.28
N CYS A 23 32.29 52.42 29.51
CA CYS A 23 33.21 52.64 30.64
C CYS A 23 33.56 51.32 31.33
N SER A 24 34.48 51.36 32.28
CA SER A 24 34.94 50.19 33.05
C SER A 24 33.86 49.48 33.88
N GLU A 25 32.71 50.11 34.15
CA GLU A 25 31.60 49.50 34.92
C GLU A 25 30.49 48.90 34.04
N CYS A 26 30.55 49.09 32.71
CA CYS A 26 29.62 48.48 31.77
C CYS A 26 29.79 46.96 31.55
N PRO A 27 30.98 46.32 31.66
CA PRO A 27 31.17 44.91 31.33
C PRO A 27 30.21 43.90 31.98
N PRO A 28 29.76 44.06 33.25
CA PRO A 28 28.76 43.19 33.84
C PRO A 28 27.45 43.12 33.05
N GLN A 29 27.05 44.19 32.35
CA GLN A 29 25.85 44.26 31.50
C GLN A 29 26.10 43.69 30.09
N HIS A 30 27.35 43.46 29.71
CA HIS A 30 27.77 42.91 28.41
C HIS A 30 28.45 41.55 28.61
N LYS A 31 27.89 40.73 29.49
CA LYS A 31 28.47 39.42 29.84
C LYS A 31 28.50 38.51 28.62
N GLY A 32 29.68 38.00 28.31
CA GLY A 32 29.91 37.09 27.17
C GLY A 32 30.23 37.80 25.85
N HIS A 33 30.22 39.13 25.83
CA HIS A 33 30.65 39.90 24.67
C HIS A 33 32.17 40.11 24.69
N SER A 34 32.74 40.25 23.51
CA SER A 34 34.13 40.63 23.31
C SER A 34 34.27 42.16 23.37
N PHE A 35 35.23 42.63 24.16
CA PHE A 35 35.55 44.04 24.25
C PHE A 35 37.06 44.26 24.42
N ALA A 36 37.52 45.43 24.02
CA ALA A 36 38.92 45.83 24.15
C ALA A 36 39.03 47.27 24.66
N ASN A 37 40.15 47.58 25.30
CA ASN A 37 40.48 48.95 25.68
C ASN A 37 40.86 49.75 24.43
N ILE A 38 40.31 50.96 24.31
CA ILE A 38 40.52 51.88 23.18
C ILE A 38 42.01 52.18 23.00
N ASP A 39 42.77 52.32 24.08
CA ASP A 39 44.19 52.62 24.01
C ASP A 39 45.00 51.43 23.51
N ASN A 40 44.63 50.21 23.90
CA ASN A 40 45.23 48.98 23.35
C ASN A 40 45.00 48.88 21.83
N ILE A 41 43.82 49.29 21.36
CA ILE A 41 43.48 49.31 19.92
C ILE A 41 44.28 50.38 19.18
N LYS A 42 44.41 51.59 19.75
CA LYS A 42 45.23 52.68 19.18
C LYS A 42 46.69 52.28 19.04
N SER A 43 47.29 51.68 20.08
CA SER A 43 48.68 51.25 20.06
C SER A 43 48.95 50.19 19.00
N ASN A 44 47.98 49.33 18.70
CA ASN A 44 48.10 48.28 17.69
C ASN A 44 47.88 48.81 16.25
N ASN A 45 47.17 49.94 16.10
CA ASN A 45 46.85 50.55 14.80
C ASN A 45 47.98 51.40 14.20
N ASN A 46 49.00 51.78 14.98
CA ASN A 46 50.13 52.56 14.45
C ASN A 46 50.97 51.80 13.40
N ASN A 47 50.78 50.47 13.26
CA ASN A 47 51.54 49.61 12.35
C ASN A 47 50.70 49.01 11.20
N LYS A 48 49.39 49.26 11.11
CA LYS A 48 48.54 48.75 10.02
C LYS A 48 47.94 49.92 9.25
N SER A 49 48.19 49.98 7.94
CA SER A 49 47.56 50.98 7.06
C SER A 49 46.05 50.86 7.21
N ILE A 50 45.40 51.93 7.66
CA ILE A 50 43.95 52.02 7.72
C ILE A 50 43.44 51.74 6.30
N PRO A 51 42.57 50.73 6.08
CA PRO A 51 42.01 50.46 4.76
C PRO A 51 41.41 51.75 4.19
N SER A 52 41.74 52.07 2.95
CA SER A 52 41.25 53.29 2.33
C SER A 52 39.72 53.24 2.26
N TYR A 53 39.07 54.39 2.34
CA TYR A 53 37.63 54.50 2.08
C TYR A 53 37.22 53.85 0.74
N LEU A 54 38.11 53.92 -0.25
CA LEU A 54 37.95 53.26 -1.56
C LEU A 54 37.90 51.72 -1.45
N ASP A 55 38.70 51.12 -0.57
CA ASP A 55 38.76 49.66 -0.38
C ASP A 55 37.47 49.15 0.28
N LEU A 56 36.95 49.90 1.25
CA LEU A 56 35.65 49.59 1.86
C LEU A 56 34.50 49.71 0.85
N GLN A 57 34.49 50.78 0.05
CA GLN A 57 33.45 50.99 -0.95
C GLN A 57 33.42 49.87 -1.99
N SER A 58 34.59 49.43 -2.47
CA SER A 58 34.68 48.32 -3.42
C SER A 58 34.21 46.99 -2.83
N THR A 59 34.53 46.73 -1.56
CA THR A 59 34.10 45.53 -0.83
C THR A 59 32.59 45.52 -0.59
N ILE A 60 32.00 46.66 -0.22
CA ILE A 60 30.55 46.78 -0.06
C ILE A 60 29.84 46.53 -1.39
N LYS A 61 30.36 47.10 -2.48
CA LYS A 61 29.76 46.91 -3.79
C LYS A 61 29.86 45.45 -4.24
N SER A 62 31.03 44.82 -4.13
CA SER A 62 31.20 43.43 -4.56
C SER A 62 30.37 42.44 -3.74
N THR A 63 30.23 42.68 -2.43
CA THR A 63 29.36 41.87 -1.57
C THR A 63 27.88 42.05 -1.94
N PHE A 64 27.44 43.27 -2.27
CA PHE A 64 26.09 43.52 -2.76
C PHE A 64 25.83 42.84 -4.11
N ASP A 65 26.73 42.99 -5.08
CA ASP A 65 26.61 42.38 -6.42
C ASP A 65 26.59 40.84 -6.31
N SER A 66 27.38 40.26 -5.39
CA SER A 66 27.38 38.82 -5.11
C SER A 66 26.06 38.37 -4.49
N LEU A 67 25.52 39.13 -3.52
CA LEU A 67 24.24 38.81 -2.90
C LEU A 67 23.10 38.86 -3.93
N GLU A 68 23.05 39.89 -4.77
CA GLU A 68 22.06 40.02 -5.83
C GLU A 68 22.12 38.82 -6.80
N SER A 69 23.32 38.38 -7.14
CA SER A 69 23.54 37.21 -8.01
C SER A 69 23.03 35.93 -7.36
N SER A 70 23.32 35.70 -6.07
CA SER A 70 22.82 34.53 -5.34
C SER A 70 21.30 34.53 -5.18
N VAL A 71 20.66 35.70 -5.03
CA VAL A 71 19.20 35.81 -4.98
C VAL A 71 18.58 35.40 -6.32
N LYS A 72 19.14 35.87 -7.45
CA LYS A 72 18.67 35.48 -8.78
C LYS A 72 18.81 33.98 -9.04
N GLU A 73 19.92 33.39 -8.61
CA GLU A 73 20.14 31.94 -8.73
C GLU A 73 19.11 31.16 -7.91
N TYR A 74 18.85 31.57 -6.66
CA TYR A 74 17.82 30.96 -5.83
C TYR A 74 16.43 31.02 -6.47
N GLU A 75 16.04 32.16 -7.03
CA GLU A 75 14.74 32.32 -7.71
C GLU A 75 14.60 31.39 -8.93
N GLN A 76 15.68 31.22 -9.72
CA GLN A 76 15.68 30.30 -10.86
C GLN A 76 15.55 28.84 -10.44
N LEU A 77 16.23 28.45 -9.35
CA LEU A 77 16.12 27.10 -8.80
C LEU A 77 14.70 26.83 -8.29
N GLN A 78 14.08 27.81 -7.60
CA GLN A 78 12.70 27.69 -7.12
C GLN A 78 11.71 27.52 -8.29
N GLN A 79 11.85 28.33 -9.35
CA GLN A 79 11.01 28.20 -10.54
C GLN A 79 11.18 26.83 -11.22
N THR A 80 12.41 26.32 -11.28
CA THR A 80 12.69 25.00 -11.85
C THR A 80 12.07 23.89 -11.01
N GLU A 81 12.16 23.97 -9.68
CA GLU A 81 11.49 23.05 -8.75
C GLU A 81 9.97 23.04 -8.95
N ASP A 82 9.36 24.22 -9.09
CA ASP A 82 7.93 24.37 -9.33
C ASP A 82 7.52 23.78 -10.69
N GLU A 83 8.30 24.00 -11.75
CA GLU A 83 8.03 23.43 -13.07
C GLU A 83 8.10 21.90 -13.02
N ILE A 84 9.13 21.32 -12.39
CA ILE A 84 9.24 19.87 -12.22
C ILE A 84 7.99 19.33 -11.54
N SER A 85 7.58 19.95 -10.43
CA SER A 85 6.39 19.55 -9.67
C SER A 85 5.11 19.61 -10.53
N ASN A 86 4.97 20.65 -11.35
CA ASN A 86 3.84 20.82 -12.26
C ASN A 86 3.80 19.73 -13.35
N ARG A 87 4.95 19.41 -13.98
CA ARG A 87 5.01 18.37 -15.02
C ARG A 87 4.62 17.00 -14.50
N PHE A 88 5.07 16.65 -13.29
CA PHE A 88 4.70 15.38 -12.68
C PHE A 88 3.21 15.32 -12.30
N ARG A 89 2.61 16.44 -11.91
CA ARG A 89 1.17 16.56 -11.66
C ARG A 89 0.36 16.30 -12.92
N GLU A 90 0.70 16.98 -14.03
CA GLU A 90 0.05 16.81 -15.33
C GLU A 90 0.11 15.35 -15.81
N LEU A 91 1.31 14.74 -15.70
CA LEU A 91 1.50 13.34 -16.07
C LEU A 91 0.65 12.40 -15.21
N HIS A 92 0.63 12.60 -13.89
CA HIS A 92 -0.18 11.78 -12.99
C HIS A 92 -1.68 11.88 -13.32
N GLU A 93 -2.20 13.08 -13.54
CA GLU A 93 -3.60 13.29 -13.93
C GLU A 93 -3.94 12.57 -15.24
N PHE A 94 -3.06 12.67 -16.25
CA PHE A 94 -3.21 11.94 -17.50
C PHE A 94 -3.27 10.42 -17.28
N LEU A 95 -2.33 9.87 -16.50
CA LEU A 95 -2.25 8.44 -16.23
C LEU A 95 -3.51 7.91 -15.54
N VAL A 96 -4.07 8.67 -14.57
CA VAL A 96 -5.33 8.31 -13.89
C VAL A 96 -6.50 8.23 -14.89
N VAL A 97 -6.57 9.15 -15.84
CA VAL A 97 -7.62 9.14 -16.88
C VAL A 97 -7.46 7.94 -17.81
N GLU A 98 -6.24 7.69 -18.29
CA GLU A 98 -5.96 6.57 -19.20
C GLU A 98 -6.19 5.21 -18.55
N GLU A 99 -5.83 5.04 -17.28
CA GLU A 99 -6.11 3.84 -16.51
C GLU A 99 -7.61 3.54 -16.48
N ARG A 100 -8.44 4.55 -16.16
CA ARG A 100 -9.91 4.40 -16.15
C ARG A 100 -10.44 4.07 -17.54
N ARG A 101 -9.91 4.72 -18.58
CA ARG A 101 -10.31 4.49 -19.97
C ARG A 101 -10.07 3.04 -20.38
N LEU A 102 -8.88 2.50 -20.07
CA LEU A 102 -8.51 1.13 -20.38
C LEU A 102 -9.32 0.11 -19.57
N LYS A 103 -9.62 0.39 -18.30
CA LYS A 103 -10.41 -0.50 -17.44
C LYS A 103 -11.88 -0.61 -17.84
N LYS A 104 -12.44 0.39 -18.53
CA LYS A 104 -13.89 0.46 -18.82
C LYS A 104 -14.44 -0.77 -19.55
N SER A 105 -13.79 -1.24 -20.61
CA SER A 105 -14.27 -2.42 -21.36
C SER A 105 -14.17 -3.70 -20.54
N ILE A 106 -13.11 -3.84 -19.73
CA ILE A 106 -12.90 -4.98 -18.85
C ILE A 106 -14.01 -5.04 -17.79
N ILE A 107 -14.33 -3.92 -17.16
CA ILE A 107 -15.41 -3.82 -16.17
C ILE A 107 -16.75 -4.22 -16.81
N ASN A 108 -17.09 -3.64 -17.96
CA ASN A 108 -18.32 -3.98 -18.67
C ASN A 108 -18.40 -5.49 -19.02
N ASN A 109 -17.29 -6.07 -19.48
CA ASN A 109 -17.25 -7.49 -19.83
C ASN A 109 -17.39 -8.39 -18.58
N LYS A 110 -16.83 -7.99 -17.44
CA LYS A 110 -17.03 -8.69 -16.17
C LYS A 110 -18.49 -8.66 -15.74
N GLU A 111 -19.13 -7.51 -15.79
CA GLU A 111 -20.56 -7.37 -15.44
C GLU A 111 -21.43 -8.24 -16.35
N LEU A 112 -21.15 -8.28 -17.66
CA LEU A 112 -21.86 -9.16 -18.59
C LEU A 112 -21.65 -10.65 -18.26
N ALA A 113 -20.43 -11.04 -17.91
CA ALA A 113 -20.13 -12.41 -17.51
C ALA A 113 -20.85 -12.80 -16.20
N GLU A 114 -20.88 -11.91 -15.22
CA GLU A 114 -21.60 -12.08 -13.96
C GLU A 114 -23.10 -12.30 -14.21
N GLN A 115 -23.73 -11.47 -15.05
CA GLN A 115 -25.14 -11.64 -15.42
C GLN A 115 -25.42 -12.98 -16.13
N GLN A 116 -24.52 -13.42 -17.00
CA GLN A 116 -24.65 -14.71 -17.67
C GLN A 116 -24.52 -15.89 -16.72
N ILE A 117 -23.61 -15.81 -15.75
CA ILE A 117 -23.46 -16.82 -14.70
C ILE A 117 -24.74 -16.88 -13.89
N GLU A 118 -25.25 -15.74 -13.42
CA GLU A 118 -26.47 -15.67 -12.64
C GLU A 118 -27.67 -16.28 -13.38
N TYR A 119 -27.86 -15.93 -14.65
CA TYR A 119 -28.91 -16.52 -15.48
C TYR A 119 -28.79 -18.05 -15.55
N LYS A 120 -27.58 -18.57 -15.85
CA LYS A 120 -27.35 -20.02 -15.94
C LYS A 120 -27.56 -20.72 -14.60
N THR A 121 -27.14 -20.11 -13.50
CA THR A 121 -27.37 -20.63 -12.14
C THR A 121 -28.87 -20.73 -11.84
N ASN A 122 -29.67 -19.74 -12.22
CA ASN A 122 -31.12 -19.77 -12.03
C ASN A 122 -31.82 -20.85 -12.86
N VAL A 123 -31.37 -21.06 -14.11
CA VAL A 123 -31.82 -22.19 -14.93
C VAL A 123 -31.49 -23.52 -14.26
N MET A 124 -30.26 -23.70 -13.77
CA MET A 124 -29.85 -24.93 -13.08
C MET A 124 -30.66 -25.20 -11.82
N LYS A 125 -30.93 -24.19 -11.00
CA LYS A 125 -31.81 -24.30 -9.82
C LYS A 125 -33.21 -24.80 -10.19
N SER A 126 -33.77 -24.25 -11.27
CA SER A 126 -35.09 -24.65 -11.77
C SER A 126 -35.10 -26.11 -12.25
N LEU A 127 -34.07 -26.52 -13.00
CA LEU A 127 -33.92 -27.90 -13.47
C LEU A 127 -33.74 -28.89 -12.30
N SER A 128 -32.95 -28.53 -11.29
CA SER A 128 -32.78 -29.33 -10.07
C SER A 128 -34.12 -29.53 -9.36
N SER A 129 -34.92 -28.47 -9.19
CA SER A 129 -36.26 -28.58 -8.61
C SER A 129 -37.15 -29.55 -9.40
N ILE A 130 -37.13 -29.47 -10.74
CA ILE A 130 -37.89 -30.39 -11.60
C ILE A 130 -37.40 -31.84 -11.40
N ASN A 131 -36.09 -32.08 -11.39
CA ASN A 131 -35.53 -33.41 -11.18
C ASN A 131 -35.94 -34.00 -9.82
N HIS A 132 -35.96 -33.19 -8.76
CA HIS A 132 -36.45 -33.63 -7.44
C HIS A 132 -37.94 -34.03 -7.50
N HIS A 133 -38.79 -33.26 -8.21
CA HIS A 133 -40.18 -33.64 -8.40
C HIS A 133 -40.33 -34.96 -9.18
N LEU A 134 -39.53 -35.16 -10.22
CA LEU A 134 -39.55 -36.40 -11.00
C LEU A 134 -39.15 -37.61 -10.16
N ALA A 135 -38.06 -37.51 -9.38
CA ALA A 135 -37.64 -38.58 -8.46
C ALA A 135 -38.71 -38.93 -7.41
N ASN A 136 -39.40 -37.91 -6.88
CA ASN A 136 -40.52 -38.11 -5.95
C ASN A 136 -41.70 -38.83 -6.61
N ILE A 137 -41.97 -38.56 -7.88
CA ILE A 137 -43.02 -39.25 -8.65
C ILE A 137 -42.62 -40.70 -8.92
N GLU A 138 -41.39 -40.97 -9.36
CA GLU A 138 -40.89 -42.32 -9.60
C GLU A 138 -40.95 -43.18 -8.34
N THR A 139 -40.48 -42.65 -7.21
CA THR A 139 -40.54 -43.33 -5.90
C THR A 139 -41.98 -43.59 -5.45
N PHE A 140 -42.92 -42.67 -5.71
CA PHE A 140 -44.35 -42.89 -5.46
C PHE A 140 -44.91 -44.04 -6.30
N TRP A 141 -44.59 -44.12 -7.59
CA TRP A 141 -45.05 -45.21 -8.46
C TRP A 141 -44.45 -46.56 -8.07
N ILE A 142 -43.15 -46.60 -7.74
CA ILE A 142 -42.47 -47.79 -7.22
C ILE A 142 -43.15 -48.30 -5.94
N SER A 143 -43.48 -47.40 -5.01
CA SER A 143 -44.14 -47.75 -3.74
C SER A 143 -45.56 -48.29 -3.93
N ARG A 144 -46.28 -47.82 -4.95
CA ARG A 144 -47.70 -48.14 -5.19
C ARG A 144 -47.92 -49.41 -6.03
N LEU A 145 -47.00 -49.74 -6.94
CA LEU A 145 -47.11 -50.95 -7.79
C LEU A 145 -46.64 -52.24 -7.09
N GLY A 146 -46.25 -52.16 -5.83
CA GLY A 146 -45.64 -53.21 -4.99
C GLY A 146 -45.59 -54.61 -5.60
N ARG A 147 -44.45 -54.99 -6.21
CA ARG A 147 -44.09 -56.39 -6.55
C ARG A 147 -42.56 -56.59 -6.66
N PRO A 148 -42.09 -57.84 -6.53
CA PRO A 148 -40.87 -58.22 -5.80
C PRO A 148 -39.60 -58.22 -6.64
N ASN A 149 -38.45 -58.12 -5.96
CA ASN A 149 -37.12 -58.59 -6.40
C ASN A 149 -36.85 -58.46 -7.92
N ILE A 150 -36.69 -57.22 -8.38
CA ILE A 150 -35.92 -56.99 -9.61
C ILE A 150 -34.48 -56.79 -9.15
N ALA A 151 -33.65 -57.80 -9.42
CA ALA A 151 -32.21 -57.68 -9.25
C ALA A 151 -31.71 -56.57 -10.17
N ILE A 152 -31.41 -55.41 -9.58
CA ILE A 152 -30.68 -54.34 -10.26
C ILE A 152 -29.22 -54.77 -10.26
N THR A 153 -28.77 -55.33 -11.38
CA THR A 153 -27.35 -55.45 -11.69
C THR A 153 -26.86 -54.11 -12.23
N ASP A 154 -25.81 -53.63 -11.57
CA ASP A 154 -24.77 -52.75 -12.11
C ASP A 154 -25.05 -51.24 -12.15
N HIS A 155 -25.09 -50.62 -10.97
CA HIS A 155 -23.99 -49.80 -10.42
C HIS A 155 -24.49 -49.14 -9.13
N ASN A 156 -24.25 -49.79 -7.99
CA ASN A 156 -24.77 -49.36 -6.68
C ASN A 156 -23.98 -48.16 -6.13
N LEU A 157 -24.19 -46.99 -6.73
CA LEU A 157 -23.83 -45.71 -6.15
C LEU A 157 -25.03 -45.16 -5.38
N VAL A 158 -24.84 -44.84 -4.10
CA VAL A 158 -25.87 -44.19 -3.27
C VAL A 158 -25.40 -42.80 -2.93
N TYR A 159 -26.19 -41.79 -3.29
CA TYR A 159 -25.98 -40.44 -2.80
C TYR A 159 -26.65 -40.28 -1.44
N HIS A 160 -25.95 -39.64 -0.51
CA HIS A 160 -26.44 -39.34 0.83
C HIS A 160 -25.98 -37.95 1.22
N GLN A 161 -26.92 -37.13 1.64
CA GLN A 161 -26.67 -35.77 2.08
C GLN A 161 -27.19 -35.65 3.52
N PRO A 162 -26.33 -35.79 4.55
CA PRO A 162 -26.77 -35.69 5.93
C PRO A 162 -27.27 -34.29 6.28
N ASN A 163 -26.64 -33.24 5.73
CA ASN A 163 -26.95 -31.83 5.98
C ASN A 163 -26.76 -30.99 4.70
N ASP A 164 -27.22 -29.73 4.70
CA ASP A 164 -27.15 -28.84 3.53
C ASP A 164 -25.73 -28.60 2.99
N ASP A 165 -24.70 -28.75 3.84
CA ASP A 165 -23.30 -28.47 3.51
C ASP A 165 -22.44 -29.72 3.25
N GLU A 166 -22.98 -30.94 3.35
CA GLU A 166 -22.17 -32.17 3.25
C GLU A 166 -22.85 -33.22 2.36
N GLY A 167 -22.14 -33.71 1.35
CA GLY A 167 -22.64 -34.66 0.36
C GLY A 167 -21.68 -35.83 0.12
N TYR A 168 -22.22 -37.05 0.20
CA TYR A 168 -21.44 -38.28 0.06
C TYR A 168 -21.99 -39.19 -1.04
N ILE A 169 -21.08 -39.84 -1.77
CA ILE A 169 -21.41 -40.91 -2.71
C ILE A 169 -20.78 -42.22 -2.23
N TYR A 170 -21.61 -43.23 -2.00
CA TYR A 170 -21.20 -44.56 -1.55
C TYR A 170 -21.20 -45.54 -2.72
N SER A 171 -20.09 -46.25 -2.92
CA SER A 171 -20.09 -47.44 -3.78
C SER A 171 -20.30 -48.69 -2.93
N ILE A 172 -21.52 -49.25 -2.95
CA ILE A 172 -21.86 -50.43 -2.15
C ILE A 172 -21.05 -51.66 -2.59
N GLN A 173 -20.74 -51.77 -3.88
CA GLN A 173 -19.92 -52.88 -4.40
C GLN A 173 -18.44 -52.73 -4.06
N LYS A 174 -17.90 -51.50 -4.09
CA LYS A 174 -16.45 -51.26 -3.97
C LYS A 174 -16.02 -50.87 -2.55
N LYS A 175 -16.95 -50.64 -1.62
CA LYS A 175 -16.70 -50.24 -0.22
C LYS A 175 -15.89 -48.95 -0.07
N TYR A 176 -16.17 -47.96 -0.92
CA TYR A 176 -15.56 -46.62 -0.84
C TYR A 176 -16.64 -45.55 -0.65
N ILE A 177 -16.27 -44.49 0.04
CA ILE A 177 -17.05 -43.27 0.23
C ILE A 177 -16.30 -42.10 -0.42
N TYR A 178 -17.03 -41.24 -1.13
CA TYR A 178 -16.50 -40.01 -1.70
C TYR A 178 -17.18 -38.80 -1.06
N SER A 179 -16.38 -37.89 -0.48
CA SER A 179 -16.80 -36.57 -0.01
C SER A 179 -16.76 -35.59 -1.19
N ILE A 180 -17.90 -34.96 -1.47
CA ILE A 180 -18.03 -34.01 -2.58
C ILE A 180 -17.30 -32.71 -2.24
N GLU A 181 -17.44 -32.24 -1.00
CA GLU A 181 -16.91 -30.98 -0.52
C GLU A 181 -15.39 -31.01 -0.43
N ASP A 182 -14.84 -32.12 0.05
CA ASP A 182 -13.39 -32.30 0.20
C ASP A 182 -12.74 -32.87 -1.07
N ASN A 183 -13.54 -33.24 -2.07
CA ASN A 183 -13.11 -33.94 -3.28
C ASN A 183 -12.21 -35.16 -2.98
N LYS A 184 -12.60 -35.95 -1.97
CA LYS A 184 -11.75 -36.99 -1.39
C LYS A 184 -12.46 -38.34 -1.35
N CYS A 185 -11.75 -39.40 -1.70
CA CYS A 185 -12.25 -40.78 -1.66
C CYS A 185 -11.53 -41.58 -0.57
N GLU A 186 -12.29 -42.28 0.27
CA GLU A 186 -11.78 -43.07 1.38
C GLU A 186 -12.45 -44.46 1.43
N PRO A 187 -11.75 -45.51 1.92
CA PRO A 187 -12.35 -46.82 2.12
C PRO A 187 -13.27 -46.82 3.35
N ILE A 188 -14.42 -47.51 3.25
CA ILE A 188 -15.43 -47.58 4.33
C ILE A 188 -14.94 -48.40 5.54
N PHE A 189 -14.02 -49.35 5.33
CA PHE A 189 -13.44 -50.17 6.40
C PHE A 189 -11.90 -50.09 6.36
N HIS A 190 -11.27 -49.49 7.38
CA HIS A 190 -9.81 -49.34 7.45
C HIS A 190 -9.02 -50.66 7.62
N ASN A 191 -9.69 -51.78 7.93
CA ASN A 191 -9.03 -53.06 8.22
C ASN A 191 -9.27 -54.17 7.17
N ASP A 192 -9.98 -53.89 6.07
CA ASP A 192 -10.23 -54.90 5.03
C ASP A 192 -9.02 -54.98 4.08
N LYS A 193 -8.11 -55.92 4.33
CA LYS A 193 -6.91 -56.19 3.51
C LYS A 193 -7.21 -56.97 2.22
N SER A 194 -8.31 -56.66 1.54
CA SER A 194 -8.55 -57.19 0.19
C SER A 194 -7.63 -56.45 -0.79
N GLU A 195 -6.43 -56.99 -1.00
CA GLU A 195 -5.49 -56.52 -2.01
C GLU A 195 -6.11 -56.59 -3.42
N ARG A 196 -6.57 -55.44 -3.90
CA ARG A 196 -6.50 -55.10 -5.33
C ARG A 196 -5.86 -53.72 -5.45
N ALA A 197 -4.54 -53.70 -5.30
CA ALA A 197 -3.69 -52.52 -5.45
C ALA A 197 -3.47 -52.11 -6.92
N HIS A 198 -4.47 -52.25 -7.79
CA HIS A 198 -4.47 -51.67 -9.13
C HIS A 198 -5.78 -50.89 -9.31
N ASN A 199 -5.61 -49.57 -9.49
CA ASN A 199 -6.61 -48.57 -9.90
C ASN A 199 -7.31 -47.77 -8.80
N GLN A 200 -6.60 -47.39 -7.73
CA GLN A 200 -7.08 -46.34 -6.80
C GLN A 200 -7.28 -44.98 -7.49
N SER A 201 -6.49 -44.65 -8.54
CA SER A 201 -6.61 -43.38 -9.27
C SER A 201 -7.58 -43.42 -10.46
N MET A 202 -7.77 -44.58 -11.11
CA MET A 202 -8.66 -44.70 -12.29
C MET A 202 -10.15 -44.76 -11.90
N LEU A 203 -10.46 -45.27 -10.70
CA LEU A 203 -11.84 -45.49 -10.25
C LEU A 203 -12.59 -44.22 -9.81
N CYS A 204 -11.91 -43.22 -9.28
CA CYS A 204 -12.53 -41.92 -8.98
C CYS A 204 -12.78 -41.09 -10.25
N VAL A 205 -11.94 -41.28 -11.27
CA VAL A 205 -12.09 -40.62 -12.56
C VAL A 205 -13.34 -41.17 -13.27
N ASP A 206 -13.58 -42.49 -13.24
CA ASP A 206 -14.77 -43.07 -13.88
C ASP A 206 -16.10 -42.59 -13.26
N ILE A 207 -16.16 -42.33 -11.94
CA ILE A 207 -17.34 -41.76 -11.28
C ILE A 207 -17.59 -40.31 -11.74
N LEU A 208 -16.53 -39.55 -12.01
CA LEU A 208 -16.60 -38.17 -12.49
C LEU A 208 -16.86 -38.06 -14.01
N PHE A 209 -16.52 -39.08 -14.80
CA PHE A 209 -16.56 -39.05 -16.27
C PHE A 209 -17.73 -39.81 -16.94
N GLN A 210 -18.66 -40.41 -16.18
CA GLN A 210 -19.92 -40.97 -16.72
C GLN A 210 -21.07 -39.93 -16.82
N ARG A 211 -20.77 -38.68 -17.19
CA ARG A 211 -21.79 -37.65 -17.50
C ARG A 211 -21.87 -37.37 -19.00
#